data_AF-A0AA35X817-F1
#
_entry.id   AF-A0AA35X817-F1
#
_cell.length_a   1.000
_cell.length_b   1.000
_cell.length_c   1.000
_cell.angle_alpha   90.00
_cell.angle_beta   90.00
_cell.angle_gamma   90.00
#
_symmetry.space_group_name_H-M   'P 1'
#
loop_
_entity.id
_entity.type
_entity.pdbx_description
1 polymer ?
#
loop_
_entity_poly.entity_id
_entity_poly.type
_entity_poly.pdbx_seq_one_letter_code
_entity_poly.pdbx_strand_id
1 'polypeptide(L)'
;MSTIRHDDSVDVEAIVSNTPGASPAQMMAALTKDTVRIALFEHRNVVTQRDIDRALIHQLAGMENPIEEMEPEQRRSIAVHEAGHAVVVHYVLPEKRIGHLTILARGQTLGFMLPLDEVEQYSYPLRRIVADIMVALGGHAAVRIIYGEEWTGAYSDYRQPTASGSLFTRSHSRPRRRM
;
A
#
# COMPACT_ATOMS: atom_id res chain seq x y z
N MET A 1 29.94 11.81 17.13
CA MET A 1 28.66 11.36 16.54
C MET A 1 28.17 12.47 15.63
N SER A 2 28.04 12.21 14.33
CA SER A 2 27.47 13.21 13.40
C SER A 2 25.95 13.24 13.63
N THR A 3 25.43 14.33 14.18
CA THR A 3 23.99 14.54 14.32
C THR A 3 23.45 14.99 12.96
N ILE A 4 22.79 14.08 12.24
CA ILE A 4 22.02 14.44 11.04
C ILE A 4 20.80 15.25 11.48
N ARG A 5 20.56 16.37 10.79
CA ARG A 5 19.39 17.23 11.01
C ARG A 5 18.26 16.81 10.07
N HIS A 6 17.02 17.15 10.40
CA HIS A 6 15.95 17.15 9.41
C HIS A 6 15.75 18.55 8.87
N ASP A 7 15.14 18.64 7.70
CA ASP A 7 14.73 19.88 7.07
C ASP A 7 13.58 20.52 7.85
N ASP A 8 13.49 21.85 7.81
CA ASP A 8 12.41 22.59 8.48
C ASP A 8 11.04 22.39 7.78
N SER A 9 11.03 21.92 6.54
CA SER A 9 9.83 21.62 5.76
C SER A 9 9.19 20.26 6.06
N VAL A 10 9.68 19.53 7.07
CA VAL A 10 9.09 18.24 7.46
C VAL A 10 7.70 18.46 8.04
N ASP A 11 6.71 17.82 7.44
CA ASP A 11 5.30 17.91 7.80
C ASP A 11 4.92 16.70 8.67
N VAL A 12 4.83 16.96 9.98
CA VAL A 12 4.45 15.96 10.97
C VAL A 12 3.00 15.51 10.81
N GLU A 13 2.10 16.40 10.39
CA GLU A 13 0.69 16.06 10.19
C GLU A 13 0.53 15.11 9.01
N ALA A 14 1.27 15.34 7.92
CA ALA A 14 1.31 14.43 6.78
C ALA A 14 1.84 13.04 7.17
N ILE A 15 2.89 12.98 7.99
CA ILE A 15 3.43 11.71 8.50
C ILE A 15 2.36 10.93 9.26
N VAL A 16 1.71 11.56 10.24
CA VAL A 16 0.67 10.92 11.06
C VAL A 16 -0.51 10.47 10.20
N SER A 17 -0.97 11.33 9.31
CA SER A 17 -2.10 11.03 8.43
C SER A 17 -1.81 9.84 7.52
N ASN A 18 -0.58 9.71 7.00
CA ASN A 18 -0.16 8.66 6.06
C ASN A 18 0.17 7.32 6.72
N THR A 19 0.14 7.21 8.05
CA THR A 19 0.54 6.00 8.78
C THR A 19 -0.54 5.43 9.70
N PRO A 20 -1.83 5.36 9.31
CA PRO A 20 -2.84 4.75 10.15
C PRO A 20 -2.50 3.26 10.35
N GLY A 21 -2.61 2.79 11.60
CA GLY A 21 -2.30 1.40 11.95
C GLY A 21 -0.82 1.02 12.00
N ALA A 22 0.11 1.95 11.77
CA ALA A 22 1.54 1.69 11.93
C ALA A 22 1.90 1.44 13.40
N SER A 23 2.67 0.38 13.67
CA SER A 23 3.14 0.09 15.03
C SER A 23 4.21 1.09 15.48
N PRO A 24 4.36 1.33 16.80
CA PRO A 24 5.43 2.19 17.31
C PRO A 24 6.84 1.77 16.85
N ALA A 25 7.07 0.46 16.71
CA ALA A 25 8.33 -0.08 16.23
C ALA A 25 8.59 0.28 14.76
N GLN A 26 7.57 0.17 13.89
CA GLN A 26 7.67 0.57 12.49
C GLN A 26 7.94 2.07 12.36
N MET A 27 7.22 2.90 13.11
CA MET A 27 7.41 4.35 13.13
C MET A 27 8.83 4.72 13.56
N MET A 28 9.32 4.11 14.64
CA MET A 28 10.68 4.35 15.12
C MET A 28 11.72 3.92 14.07
N ALA A 29 11.56 2.75 13.46
CA ALA A 29 12.48 2.27 12.43
C ALA A 29 12.50 3.17 11.19
N ALA A 30 11.33 3.61 10.71
CA ALA A 30 11.20 4.52 9.59
C ALA A 30 11.88 5.87 9.88
N LEU A 31 11.49 6.54 10.96
CA LEU A 31 11.89 7.91 11.26
C LEU A 31 13.35 8.05 11.71
N THR A 32 13.96 6.96 12.19
CA THR A 32 15.35 6.99 12.65
C THR A 32 16.29 6.28 11.67
N LYS A 33 16.31 4.95 11.68
CA LYS A 33 17.27 4.14 10.93
C LYS A 33 17.16 4.33 9.42
N ASP A 34 15.95 4.18 8.87
CA ASP A 34 15.78 4.08 7.43
C ASP A 34 15.89 5.45 6.75
N THR A 35 15.23 6.46 7.30
CA THR A 35 15.30 7.83 6.80
C THR A 35 16.73 8.37 6.81
N VAL A 36 17.48 8.17 7.90
CA VAL A 36 18.89 8.56 7.99
C VAL A 36 19.75 7.80 6.99
N ARG A 37 19.51 6.49 6.83
CA ARG A 37 20.23 5.67 5.85
C ARG A 37 20.03 6.20 4.43
N ILE A 38 18.80 6.54 4.06
CA ILE A 38 18.47 7.08 2.73
C ILE A 38 19.25 8.38 2.48
N ALA A 39 19.21 9.33 3.41
CA ALA A 39 19.93 10.59 3.27
C ALA A 39 21.45 10.39 3.13
N LEU A 40 22.04 9.52 3.96
CA LEU A 40 23.48 9.23 3.92
C LEU A 40 23.94 8.53 2.65
N PHE A 41 23.14 7.59 2.12
CA PHE A 41 23.46 6.91 0.86
C PHE A 41 23.43 7.85 -0.34
N GLU A 42 22.69 8.95 -0.24
CA GLU A 42 22.67 10.04 -1.22
C GLU A 42 23.69 11.16 -0.89
N HIS A 43 24.62 10.91 0.04
CA HIS A 43 25.63 11.87 0.49
C HIS A 43 25.07 13.18 1.04
N ARG A 44 23.86 13.13 1.63
CA ARG A 44 23.20 14.27 2.27
C ARG A 44 23.33 14.22 3.78
N ASN A 45 23.36 15.41 4.39
CA ASN A 45 23.52 15.62 5.83
C ASN A 45 22.20 16.03 6.50
N VAL A 46 21.14 16.14 5.70
CA VAL A 46 19.82 16.61 6.06
C VAL A 46 18.78 15.62 5.55
N VAL A 47 17.90 15.21 6.45
CA VAL A 47 16.72 14.39 6.17
C VAL A 47 15.60 15.29 5.66
N THR A 48 14.94 14.87 4.58
CA THR A 48 13.81 15.59 3.99
C THR A 48 12.50 14.82 4.20
N GLN A 49 11.35 15.49 3.97
CA GLN A 49 10.04 14.82 3.97
C GLN A 49 10.03 13.59 3.03
N ARG A 50 10.65 13.72 1.85
CA ARG A 50 10.76 12.63 0.87
C ARG A 50 11.46 11.39 1.42
N ASP A 51 12.47 11.58 2.28
CA ASP A 51 13.19 10.46 2.90
C ASP A 51 12.31 9.72 3.89
N ILE A 52 11.52 10.47 4.66
CA ILE A 52 10.54 9.93 5.59
C ILE A 52 9.47 9.15 4.84
N ASP A 53 8.89 9.73 3.79
CA ASP A 53 7.86 9.05 2.99
C ASP A 53 8.39 7.73 2.40
N ARG A 54 9.63 7.74 1.87
CA ARG A 54 10.29 6.53 1.37
C ARG A 54 10.56 5.50 2.47
N ALA A 55 10.96 5.94 3.66
CA ALA A 55 11.21 5.07 4.79
C ALA A 55 9.92 4.43 5.34
N LEU A 56 8.82 5.18 5.36
CA LEU A 56 7.50 4.67 5.74
C LEU A 56 7.03 3.58 4.76
N ILE A 57 7.16 3.84 3.46
CA ILE A 57 6.85 2.84 2.43
C ILE A 57 7.78 1.63 2.54
N HIS A 58 9.06 1.83 2.87
CA HIS A 58 10.01 0.75 3.09
C HIS A 58 9.58 -0.17 4.25
N GLN A 59 9.09 0.40 5.36
CA GLN A 59 8.57 -0.37 6.49
C GLN A 59 7.26 -1.11 6.15
N LEU A 60 6.44 -0.55 5.25
CA LEU A 60 5.15 -1.13 4.86
C LEU A 60 5.27 -2.22 3.78
N ALA A 61 5.95 -1.89 2.68
CA ALA A 61 5.99 -2.68 1.45
C ALA A 61 7.35 -3.33 1.17
N GLY A 62 8.35 -3.07 2.01
CA GLY A 62 9.70 -3.59 1.86
C GLY A 62 10.58 -2.77 0.93
N MET A 63 11.79 -3.30 0.70
CA MET A 63 12.84 -2.60 -0.05
C MET A 63 12.42 -2.38 -1.50
N GLU A 64 12.69 -1.18 -1.99
CA GLU A 64 12.62 -0.85 -3.40
C GLU A 64 13.62 -1.71 -4.16
N ASN A 65 13.15 -2.37 -5.21
CA ASN A 65 13.97 -3.20 -6.08
C ASN A 65 13.67 -2.80 -7.53
N PRO A 66 14.22 -1.65 -7.99
CA PRO A 66 13.92 -1.15 -9.33
C PRO A 66 14.40 -2.17 -10.36
N ILE A 67 13.53 -2.48 -11.32
CA ILE A 67 13.83 -3.38 -12.42
C ILE A 67 14.54 -2.55 -13.49
N GLU A 68 15.83 -2.80 -13.70
CA GLU A 68 16.68 -2.01 -14.62
C GLU A 68 16.21 -2.11 -16.08
N GLU A 69 15.78 -3.30 -16.50
CA GLU A 69 15.31 -3.56 -17.86
C GLU A 69 13.91 -4.16 -17.82
N MET A 70 12.90 -3.33 -18.14
CA MET A 70 11.51 -3.75 -18.30
C MET A 70 10.98 -3.25 -19.63
N GLU A 71 10.37 -4.15 -20.40
CA GLU A 71 9.77 -3.78 -21.68
C GLU A 71 8.71 -2.68 -21.50
N PRO A 72 8.66 -1.66 -22.38
CA PRO A 72 7.74 -0.54 -22.24
C PRO A 72 6.27 -0.97 -22.11
N GLU A 73 5.87 -2.04 -22.80
CA GLU A 73 4.51 -2.58 -22.75
C GLU A 73 4.20 -3.23 -21.40
N GLN A 74 5.18 -3.95 -20.81
CA GLN A 74 5.00 -4.53 -19.47
C GLN A 74 4.86 -3.43 -18.42
N ARG A 75 5.70 -2.38 -18.50
CA ARG A 75 5.60 -1.22 -17.62
C ARG A 75 4.25 -0.51 -17.77
N ARG A 76 3.74 -0.38 -19.00
CA ARG A 76 2.42 0.20 -19.27
C ARG A 76 1.31 -0.67 -18.68
N SER A 77 1.39 -1.99 -18.82
CA SER A 77 0.43 -2.93 -18.25
C SER A 77 0.37 -2.80 -16.71
N ILE A 78 1.51 -2.70 -16.02
CA ILE A 78 1.55 -2.43 -14.58
C ILE A 78 0.90 -1.08 -14.25
N ALA A 79 1.19 -0.03 -15.00
CA ALA A 79 0.56 1.28 -14.78
C ALA A 79 -0.98 1.23 -14.94
N VAL A 80 -1.47 0.52 -15.95
CA VAL A 80 -2.91 0.30 -16.16
C VAL A 80 -3.51 -0.50 -15.01
N HIS A 81 -2.81 -1.52 -14.53
CA HIS A 81 -3.24 -2.36 -13.41
C HIS A 81 -3.39 -1.54 -12.12
N GLU A 82 -2.36 -0.80 -11.72
CA GLU A 82 -2.41 0.03 -10.50
C GLU A 82 -3.44 1.16 -10.62
N ALA A 83 -3.57 1.77 -11.80
CA ALA A 83 -4.62 2.75 -12.08
C ALA A 83 -6.02 2.14 -11.98
N GLY A 84 -6.20 0.87 -12.37
CA GLY A 84 -7.45 0.14 -12.22
C GLY A 84 -7.90 0.05 -10.77
N HIS A 85 -7.00 -0.33 -9.85
CA HIS A 85 -7.30 -0.32 -8.42
C HIS A 85 -7.68 1.08 -7.93
N ALA A 86 -6.89 2.10 -8.30
CA ALA A 86 -7.10 3.49 -7.89
C ALA A 86 -8.47 4.04 -8.34
N VAL A 87 -8.84 3.82 -9.60
CA VAL A 87 -10.12 4.26 -10.17
C VAL A 87 -11.28 3.58 -9.44
N VAL A 88 -11.18 2.27 -9.20
CA VAL A 88 -12.26 1.55 -8.50
C VAL A 88 -12.41 2.05 -7.07
N VAL A 89 -11.31 2.26 -6.32
CA VAL A 89 -11.37 2.88 -4.97
C VAL A 89 -12.12 4.19 -5.01
N HIS A 90 -11.77 5.08 -5.95
CA HIS A 90 -12.38 6.40 -6.05
C HIS A 90 -13.91 6.35 -6.20
N TYR A 91 -14.43 5.37 -6.95
CA TYR A 91 -15.87 5.25 -7.19
C TYR A 91 -16.63 4.47 -6.11
N VAL A 92 -16.05 3.40 -5.57
CA VAL A 92 -16.78 2.49 -4.66
C VAL A 92 -16.48 2.73 -3.18
N LEU A 93 -15.40 3.43 -2.87
CA LEU A 93 -14.93 3.77 -1.52
C LEU A 93 -14.52 5.26 -1.44
N PRO A 94 -15.43 6.21 -1.72
CA PRO A 94 -15.11 7.64 -1.72
C PRO A 94 -14.63 8.17 -0.36
N GLU A 95 -14.89 7.44 0.73
CA GLU A 95 -14.40 7.73 2.07
C GLU A 95 -12.92 7.33 2.31
N LYS A 96 -12.31 6.60 1.37
CA LYS A 96 -10.89 6.25 1.42
C LYS A 96 -10.09 7.22 0.55
N ARG A 97 -8.95 7.65 1.07
CA ARG A 97 -7.96 8.38 0.27
C ARG A 97 -6.87 7.44 -0.23
N ILE A 98 -6.30 7.74 -1.39
CA ILE A 98 -5.14 7.01 -1.90
C ILE A 98 -3.89 7.64 -1.29
N GLY A 99 -3.25 6.92 -0.37
CA GLY A 99 -2.03 7.39 0.31
C GLY A 99 -0.78 7.21 -0.55
N HIS A 100 -0.72 6.12 -1.33
CA HIS A 100 0.39 5.86 -2.23
C HIS A 100 -0.08 5.11 -3.47
N LEU A 101 0.51 5.43 -4.62
CA LEU A 101 0.26 4.75 -5.89
C LEU A 101 1.57 4.74 -6.67
N THR A 102 2.09 3.55 -6.98
CA THR A 102 3.38 3.42 -7.67
C THR A 102 3.45 2.18 -8.54
N ILE A 103 4.24 2.30 -9.61
CA ILE A 103 4.61 1.20 -10.52
C ILE A 103 6.04 0.71 -10.26
N LEU A 104 6.65 1.15 -9.17
CA LEU A 104 8.00 0.75 -8.78
C LEU A 104 7.93 -0.54 -7.97
N ALA A 105 8.68 -1.54 -8.43
CA ALA A 105 8.72 -2.84 -7.78
C ALA A 105 9.31 -2.76 -6.37
N ARG A 106 8.69 -3.49 -5.45
CA ARG A 106 9.12 -3.63 -4.05
C ARG A 106 8.94 -5.06 -3.60
N GLY A 107 9.98 -5.65 -3.01
CA GLY A 107 9.92 -7.05 -2.59
C GLY A 107 9.51 -8.00 -3.72
N GLN A 108 8.29 -8.55 -3.64
CA GLN A 108 7.69 -9.45 -4.65
C GLN A 108 6.58 -8.80 -5.48
N THR A 109 6.27 -7.51 -5.27
CA THR A 109 5.27 -6.75 -6.03
C THR A 109 5.97 -5.92 -7.11
N LEU A 110 5.29 -5.75 -8.26
CA LEU A 110 5.76 -4.92 -9.38
C LEU A 110 5.20 -3.48 -9.34
N GLY A 111 4.24 -3.25 -8.47
CA GLY A 111 3.51 -2.01 -8.25
C GLY A 111 2.54 -2.21 -7.09
N PHE A 112 2.05 -1.11 -6.51
CA PHE A 112 0.96 -1.19 -5.55
C PHE A 112 0.23 0.14 -5.39
N MET A 113 -1.02 0.02 -4.95
CA MET A 113 -1.88 1.10 -4.50
C MET A 113 -2.25 0.88 -3.03
N LEU A 114 -2.06 1.91 -2.21
CA LEU A 114 -2.38 1.90 -0.79
C LEU A 114 -3.59 2.80 -0.50
N PRO A 115 -4.79 2.22 -0.27
CA PRO A 115 -5.93 2.97 0.23
C PRO A 115 -5.80 3.15 1.74
N LEU A 116 -6.04 4.36 2.22
CA LEU A 116 -6.04 4.73 3.63
C LEU A 116 -7.43 5.14 4.07
N ASP A 117 -7.85 4.64 5.23
CA ASP A 117 -9.07 5.09 5.90
C ASP A 117 -8.80 6.42 6.61
N GLU A 118 -9.69 7.40 6.45
CA GLU A 118 -9.58 8.69 7.13
C GLU A 118 -9.93 8.60 8.62
N VAL A 119 -10.70 7.58 8.99
CA VAL A 119 -11.15 7.33 10.36
C VAL A 119 -11.03 5.85 10.68
N GLU A 120 -10.50 5.52 11.85
CA GLU A 120 -10.52 4.14 12.34
C GLU A 120 -11.95 3.62 12.50
N GLN A 121 -12.24 2.49 11.88
CA GLN A 121 -13.54 1.83 11.97
C GLN A 121 -13.37 0.40 12.49
N TYR A 122 -14.13 0.05 13.52
CA TYR A 122 -14.06 -1.27 14.16
C TYR A 122 -15.05 -2.29 13.58
N SER A 123 -15.98 -1.84 12.72
CA SER A 123 -16.93 -2.71 12.04
C SER A 123 -17.36 -2.11 10.72
N TYR A 124 -17.60 -2.96 9.72
CA TYR A 124 -17.96 -2.55 8.37
C TYR A 124 -19.27 -3.20 7.91
N PRO A 125 -20.11 -2.47 7.17
CA PRO A 125 -21.28 -3.04 6.53
C PRO A 125 -20.86 -3.98 5.39
N LEU A 126 -21.70 -4.97 5.04
CA LEU A 126 -21.40 -5.93 3.97
C LEU A 126 -21.04 -5.27 2.63
N ARG A 127 -21.67 -4.13 2.30
CA ARG A 127 -21.35 -3.34 1.10
C ARG A 127 -19.86 -2.95 1.00
N ARG A 128 -19.21 -2.72 2.14
CA ARG A 128 -17.79 -2.37 2.21
C ARG A 128 -16.91 -3.54 1.80
N ILE A 129 -17.26 -4.75 2.25
CA ILE A 129 -16.57 -5.98 1.85
C ILE A 129 -16.71 -6.20 0.34
N VAL A 130 -17.91 -5.98 -0.22
CA VAL A 130 -18.14 -6.06 -1.66
C VAL A 130 -17.27 -5.04 -2.40
N ALA A 131 -17.18 -3.80 -1.90
CA ALA A 131 -16.34 -2.78 -2.48
C ALA A 131 -14.84 -3.11 -2.39
N ASP A 132 -14.35 -3.67 -1.27
CA ASP A 132 -12.96 -4.14 -1.16
C ASP A 132 -12.66 -5.29 -2.16
N ILE A 133 -13.63 -6.18 -2.41
CA ILE A 133 -13.50 -7.21 -3.47
C ILE A 133 -13.43 -6.57 -4.86
N MET A 134 -14.28 -5.57 -5.14
CA MET A 134 -14.23 -4.82 -6.41
C MET A 134 -12.88 -4.14 -6.60
N VAL A 135 -12.35 -3.51 -5.56
CA VAL A 135 -11.02 -2.87 -5.59
C VAL A 135 -9.94 -3.90 -5.87
N ALA A 136 -9.94 -5.04 -5.17
CA ALA A 136 -8.97 -6.10 -5.42
C ALA A 136 -9.01 -6.59 -6.88
N LEU A 137 -10.19 -6.73 -7.48
CA LEU A 137 -10.31 -7.17 -8.88
C LEU A 137 -10.15 -6.03 -9.91
N GLY A 138 -10.04 -4.79 -9.47
CA GLY A 138 -10.04 -3.59 -10.31
C GLY A 138 -8.85 -3.52 -11.26
N GLY A 139 -7.64 -3.87 -10.80
CA GLY A 139 -6.45 -3.88 -11.64
C GLY A 139 -6.54 -4.90 -12.78
N HIS A 140 -7.03 -6.10 -12.49
CA HIS A 140 -7.28 -7.13 -13.51
C HIS A 140 -8.31 -6.67 -14.54
N ALA A 141 -9.43 -6.13 -14.08
CA ALA A 141 -10.49 -5.64 -14.97
C ALA A 141 -9.97 -4.52 -15.90
N ALA A 142 -9.15 -3.60 -15.38
CA ALA A 142 -8.57 -2.52 -16.17
C ALA A 142 -7.64 -3.03 -17.28
N VAL A 143 -6.75 -3.98 -16.96
CA VAL A 143 -5.86 -4.60 -17.95
C VAL A 143 -6.68 -5.28 -19.04
N ARG A 144 -7.68 -6.09 -18.68
CA ARG A 144 -8.53 -6.78 -19.64
C ARG A 144 -9.31 -5.83 -20.55
N ILE A 145 -9.77 -4.68 -20.03
CA ILE A 145 -10.48 -3.67 -20.84
C ILE A 145 -9.55 -3.02 -21.87
N ILE A 146 -8.30 -2.71 -21.49
CA ILE A 146 -7.35 -2.00 -22.35
C ILE A 146 -6.68 -2.94 -23.36
N TYR A 147 -6.34 -4.16 -22.95
CA TYR A 147 -5.53 -5.09 -23.73
C TYR A 147 -6.31 -6.24 -24.37
N GLY A 148 -7.54 -6.50 -23.91
CA GLY A 148 -8.36 -7.61 -24.41
C GLY A 148 -7.91 -9.00 -23.95
N GLU A 149 -6.88 -9.09 -23.11
CA GLU A 149 -6.33 -10.33 -22.56
C GLU A 149 -5.95 -10.18 -21.08
N GLU A 150 -5.67 -11.30 -20.42
CA GLU A 150 -5.34 -11.36 -19.01
C GLU A 150 -3.83 -11.56 -18.81
N TRP A 151 -3.25 -10.82 -17.86
CA TRP A 151 -1.82 -10.87 -17.56
C TRP A 151 -1.58 -11.53 -16.19
N THR A 152 -0.49 -12.29 -16.06
CA THR A 152 -0.21 -13.14 -14.89
C THR A 152 0.06 -12.38 -13.58
N GLY A 153 0.26 -11.06 -13.66
CA GLY A 153 0.55 -10.19 -12.51
C GLY A 153 -0.57 -10.11 -11.46
N ALA A 154 -1.81 -10.47 -11.80
CA ALA A 154 -2.97 -10.33 -10.91
C ALA A 154 -3.15 -11.47 -9.88
N TYR A 155 -2.21 -12.41 -9.76
CA TYR A 155 -2.39 -13.60 -8.90
C TYR A 155 -2.63 -13.26 -7.41
N SER A 156 -1.93 -12.25 -6.89
CA SER A 156 -2.12 -11.77 -5.50
C SER A 156 -3.52 -11.26 -5.26
N ASP A 157 -4.13 -10.66 -6.27
CA ASP A 157 -5.37 -9.90 -6.16
C ASP A 157 -6.58 -10.83 -6.14
N TYR A 158 -6.44 -12.03 -6.68
CA TYR A 158 -7.40 -13.11 -6.49
C TYR A 158 -7.36 -13.69 -5.07
N ARG A 159 -6.21 -13.62 -4.40
CA ARG A 159 -6.03 -14.16 -3.03
C ARG A 159 -6.48 -13.17 -1.96
N GLN A 160 -6.21 -11.88 -2.11
CA GLN A 160 -6.60 -10.85 -1.14
C GLN A 160 -8.10 -10.85 -0.74
N PRO A 161 -9.08 -10.88 -1.67
CA PRO A 161 -10.49 -10.85 -1.31
C PRO A 161 -10.92 -12.09 -0.49
N THR A 162 -10.24 -13.23 -0.70
CA THR A 162 -10.52 -14.45 0.06
C THR A 162 -10.05 -14.39 1.52
N ALA A 163 -8.99 -13.63 1.81
CA ALA A 163 -8.46 -13.47 3.16
C ALA A 163 -9.42 -12.66 4.04
N SER A 164 -9.94 -11.54 3.53
CA SER A 164 -10.93 -10.69 4.21
C SER A 164 -12.24 -11.44 4.50
N GLY A 165 -12.68 -12.34 3.60
CA GLY A 165 -13.86 -13.19 3.81
C GLY A 165 -13.65 -14.34 4.80
N SER A 166 -12.43 -14.87 4.93
CA SER A 166 -12.14 -16.03 5.79
C SER A 166 -12.10 -15.72 7.30
N LEU A 167 -11.77 -14.47 7.66
CA LEU A 167 -11.75 -14.03 9.07
C LEU A 167 -13.15 -13.92 9.68
N PHE A 168 -14.19 -13.63 8.87
CA PHE A 168 -15.56 -13.45 9.37
C PHE A 168 -16.33 -14.76 9.54
N THR A 169 -16.03 -15.80 8.76
CA THR A 169 -16.74 -17.10 8.87
C THR A 169 -16.30 -17.93 10.08
N ARG A 170 -15.13 -17.65 10.68
CA ARG A 170 -14.62 -18.42 11.84
C ARG A 170 -15.08 -17.92 13.22
N SER A 171 -15.75 -16.77 13.34
CA SER A 171 -16.07 -16.18 14.66
C SER A 171 -17.50 -16.41 15.17
N HIS A 172 -18.41 -17.06 14.42
CA HIS A 172 -19.83 -17.17 14.80
C HIS A 172 -20.35 -18.59 15.10
N SER A 173 -19.48 -19.60 15.20
CA SER A 173 -19.93 -20.96 15.56
C SER A 173 -18.91 -21.70 16.43
N ARG A 174 -18.77 -21.28 17.69
CA ARG A 174 -18.38 -22.21 18.76
C ARG A 174 -19.64 -22.66 19.47
N PRO A 175 -20.09 -23.92 19.35
CA PRO A 175 -21.18 -24.43 20.17
C PRO A 175 -20.73 -24.33 21.62
N ARG A 176 -21.48 -23.59 22.44
CA ARG A 176 -21.34 -23.65 23.90
C ARG A 176 -21.57 -25.09 24.32
N ARG A 177 -20.49 -25.81 24.66
CA ARG A 177 -20.61 -27.03 25.47
C ARG A 177 -21.23 -26.59 26.79
N ARG A 178 -22.50 -26.94 26.99
CA ARG A 178 -23.11 -26.92 28.32
C ARG A 178 -22.44 -28.03 29.12
N MET A 179 -22.00 -27.67 30.34
CA MET A 179 -21.71 -28.59 31.43
C MET A 179 -22.94 -29.44 31.76
#